data_AF-A0A9X3SE46-F1
#
_entry.id   AF-A0A9X3SE46-F1
#
_cell.length_a   1.000
_cell.length_b   1.000
_cell.length_c   1.000
_cell.angle_alpha   90.00
_cell.angle_beta   90.00
_cell.angle_gamma   90.00
#
_symmetry.space_group_name_H-M   'P 1'
#
loop_
_entity.id
_entity.type
_entity.pdbx_description
1 polymer ?
#
loop_
_entity_poly.entity_id
_entity_poly.type
_entity_poly.pdbx_seq_one_letter_code
_entity_poly.pdbx_strand_id
1 'polypeptide(L)'
;MVYEMRVDHLFLRLDGRVFEVLSDQSDYQHRVHVDVVGFAIKGPDRHGRYKVRIGMLDGDELRLGPTRTQFELEEAQLERFTALVELAKAARDAGPDPW
;
A
#
# COMPACT_ATOMS: atom_id res chain seq x y z
N MET A 1 4.84 -4.30 -15.09
CA MET A 1 3.53 -3.59 -15.16
C MET A 1 3.50 -2.60 -14.02
N VAL A 2 3.15 -1.35 -14.27
CA VAL A 2 3.06 -0.32 -13.23
C VAL A 2 1.59 -0.02 -12.96
N TYR A 3 1.17 -0.16 -11.70
CA TYR A 3 -0.14 0.31 -11.23
C TYR A 3 0.09 1.47 -10.27
N GLU A 4 -0.67 2.55 -10.43
CA GLU A 4 -0.54 3.75 -9.60
C GLU A 4 -1.93 4.29 -9.21
N MET A 5 -2.05 4.77 -7.98
CA MET A 5 -3.18 5.58 -7.54
C MET A 5 -2.73 6.75 -6.67
N ARG A 6 -3.49 7.85 -6.74
CA ARG A 6 -3.28 9.04 -5.92
C ARG A 6 -4.29 9.09 -4.78
N VAL A 7 -3.81 9.41 -3.58
CA VAL A 7 -4.60 9.68 -2.38
C VAL A 7 -4.07 10.98 -1.78
N ASP A 8 -4.85 12.06 -1.87
CA ASP A 8 -4.43 13.41 -1.46
C ASP A 8 -3.09 13.83 -2.11
N HIS A 9 -2.04 13.88 -1.30
CA HIS A 9 -0.66 14.25 -1.64
C HIS A 9 0.26 13.03 -1.78
N LEU A 10 -0.29 11.83 -1.64
CA LEU A 10 0.43 10.57 -1.73
C LEU A 10 0.17 9.86 -3.07
N PHE A 11 1.23 9.34 -3.67
CA PHE A 11 1.16 8.38 -4.76
C PHE A 11 1.48 7.00 -4.21
N LEU A 12 0.58 6.05 -4.45
CA LEU A 12 0.77 4.64 -4.14
C LEU A 12 1.04 3.93 -5.46
N ARG A 13 2.21 3.32 -5.60
CA ARG A 13 2.66 2.70 -6.83
C ARG A 13 3.12 1.27 -6.57
N LEU A 14 2.76 0.36 -7.46
CA LEU A 14 3.34 -0.97 -7.56
C LEU A 14 4.09 -1.06 -8.88
N ASP A 15 5.40 -1.30 -8.81
CA ASP A 15 6.26 -1.54 -9.96
C ASP A 15 6.94 -2.91 -9.82
N GLY A 16 6.41 -3.89 -10.55
CA GLY A 16 6.84 -5.29 -10.43
C GLY A 16 6.64 -5.80 -9.01
N ARG A 17 7.74 -5.98 -8.27
CA ARG A 17 7.78 -6.51 -6.89
C ARG A 17 8.07 -5.45 -5.84
N VAL A 18 8.00 -4.17 -6.20
CA VAL A 18 8.25 -3.05 -5.27
C VAL A 18 6.98 -2.21 -5.12
N PHE A 19 6.54 -2.05 -3.87
CA PHE A 19 5.49 -1.12 -3.48
C PHE A 19 6.12 0.20 -3.03
N GLU A 20 5.62 1.31 -3.53
CA GLU A 20 6.15 2.65 -3.28
C GLU A 20 5.04 3.58 -2.80
N VAL A 21 5.36 4.38 -1.78
CA VAL A 21 4.59 5.54 -1.35
C VAL A 21 5.46 6.77 -1.55
N LEU A 22 4.99 7.74 -2.33
CA LEU A 22 5.66 9.00 -2.62
C LEU A 22 4.78 10.16 -2.18
N SER A 23 5.38 11.27 -1.75
CA SER A 23 4.68 12.52 -1.42
C SER A 23 4.98 13.60 -2.47
N ASP A 24 3.99 14.40 -2.88
CA ASP A 24 4.25 15.64 -3.64
C ASP A 24 4.51 16.88 -2.76
N GLN A 25 4.37 16.74 -1.45
CA GLN A 25 4.56 17.84 -0.49
C GLN A 25 5.88 17.75 0.28
N SER A 26 6.61 16.64 0.17
CA SER A 26 7.85 16.41 0.90
C SER A 26 8.72 15.38 0.19
N ASP A 27 10.00 15.30 0.56
CA ASP A 27 10.92 14.26 0.09
C ASP A 27 10.64 12.88 0.72
N TYR A 28 9.44 12.69 1.31
CA TYR A 28 9.07 11.40 1.87
C TYR A 28 8.86 10.38 0.75
N GLN A 29 9.65 9.33 0.81
CA GLN A 29 9.52 8.14 -0.02
C GLN A 29 9.64 6.91 0.86
N HIS A 30 8.70 5.99 0.70
CA HIS A 30 8.70 4.69 1.37
C HIS A 30 8.60 3.60 0.32
N ARG A 31 9.62 2.75 0.23
CA ARG A 31 9.69 1.66 -0.75
C ARG A 31 9.83 0.35 0.01
N VAL A 32 8.97 -0.60 -0.29
CA VAL A 32 8.89 -1.88 0.40
C VAL A 32 8.72 -2.99 -0.63
N HIS A 33 9.47 -4.08 -0.48
CA HIS A 33 9.30 -5.24 -1.35
C HIS A 33 7.96 -5.94 -1.06
N VAL A 34 7.30 -6.48 -2.08
CA VAL A 34 5.98 -7.14 -1.93
C VAL A 34 5.99 -8.34 -0.96
N ASP A 35 7.17 -8.94 -0.74
CA ASP A 35 7.34 -10.05 0.22
C ASP A 35 7.18 -9.61 1.68
N VAL A 36 7.43 -8.33 1.96
CA VAL A 36 7.42 -7.79 3.33
C VAL A 36 6.51 -6.59 3.48
N VAL A 37 5.73 -6.22 2.46
CA VAL A 37 4.74 -5.15 2.57
C VAL A 37 3.48 -5.68 3.25
N GLY A 38 2.96 -4.91 4.20
CA GLY A 38 1.74 -5.24 4.91
C GLY A 38 0.72 -4.10 4.84
N PHE A 39 -0.55 -4.46 4.72
CA PHE A 39 -1.67 -3.54 4.59
C PHE A 39 -2.69 -3.84 5.68
N ALA A 40 -3.19 -2.80 6.35
CA ALA A 40 -4.31 -2.90 7.27
C ALA A 40 -5.37 -1.87 6.94
N ILE A 41 -6.63 -2.31 6.87
CA ILE A 41 -7.79 -1.48 6.57
C ILE A 41 -8.74 -1.57 7.78
N LYS A 42 -9.22 -0.42 8.25
CA LYS A 42 -10.24 -0.33 9.30
C LYS A 42 -11.34 0.63 8.86
N GLY A 43 -12.59 0.19 8.90
CA GLY A 43 -13.74 1.05 8.60
C GLY A 43 -14.96 0.26 8.10
N PRO A 44 -15.98 0.97 7.58
CA PRO A 44 -16.05 2.44 7.53
C PRO A 44 -16.27 3.07 8.92
N ASP A 45 -15.86 4.33 9.10
CA ASP A 45 -16.28 5.16 10.22
C ASP A 45 -17.72 5.71 10.02
N ARG A 46 -18.21 6.52 10.97
CA ARG A 46 -19.56 7.14 10.87
C ARG A 46 -19.73 8.09 9.67
N HIS A 47 -18.64 8.46 8.99
CA HIS A 47 -18.61 9.33 7.83
C HIS A 47 -18.34 8.55 6.53
N GLY A 48 -18.35 7.21 6.55
CA GLY A 48 -18.08 6.38 5.38
C GLY A 48 -16.60 6.29 5.00
N ARG A 49 -15.68 6.70 5.89
CA ARG A 49 -14.23 6.70 5.62
C ARG A 49 -13.55 5.46 6.13
N TYR A 50 -12.57 4.99 5.37
CA TYR A 50 -11.74 3.84 5.68
C TYR A 50 -10.33 4.28 6.01
N LYS A 51 -9.85 3.86 7.18
CA LYS A 51 -8.49 4.12 7.61
C LYS A 51 -7.57 3.02 7.09
N VAL A 52 -6.60 3.41 6.29
CA VAL A 52 -5.59 2.50 5.72
C VAL A 52 -4.24 2.73 6.39
N ARG A 53 -3.52 1.64 6.61
CA ARG A 53 -2.13 1.65 7.08
C ARG A 53 -1.28 0.75 6.20
N ILE A 54 -0.12 1.25 5.84
CA ILE A 54 0.90 0.54 5.09
C ILE A 54 2.17 0.49 5.94
N GLY A 55 2.75 -0.70 6.05
CA GLY A 55 3.95 -0.94 6.83
C GLY A 55 4.71 -2.17 6.34
N MET A 56 5.66 -2.61 7.17
CA MET A 56 6.40 -3.84 6.92
C MET A 56 5.80 -4.97 7.75
N LEU A 57 5.78 -6.18 7.21
CA LEU A 57 5.46 -7.40 7.93
C LEU A 57 6.71 -7.90 8.67
N ASP A 58 6.50 -8.37 9.89
CA ASP A 58 7.47 -9.17 10.66
C ASP A 58 6.79 -10.48 11.05
N GLY A 59 7.11 -11.54 10.31
CA GLY A 59 6.25 -12.73 10.27
C GLY A 59 4.86 -12.37 9.73
N ASP A 60 3.81 -12.73 10.49
CA ASP A 60 2.42 -12.41 10.16
C ASP A 60 1.93 -11.09 10.78
N GLU A 61 2.77 -10.41 11.57
CA GLU A 61 2.40 -9.18 12.24
C GLU A 61 2.76 -7.94 11.42
N LEU A 62 1.81 -7.01 11.28
CA LEU A 62 2.10 -5.70 10.69
C LEU A 62 2.90 -4.84 11.67
N ARG A 63 4.19 -4.70 11.44
CA ARG A 63 5.04 -3.75 12.16
C ARG A 63 4.90 -2.36 11.56
N LEU A 64 4.19 -1.53 12.31
CA LEU A 64 4.11 -0.10 12.08
C LEU A 64 5.37 0.57 12.65
N GLY A 65 6.49 0.42 11.92
CA GLY A 65 7.74 1.11 12.23
C GLY A 65 7.66 2.64 12.02
N PRO A 66 8.79 3.36 12.16
CA PRO A 66 8.83 4.80 11.93
C PRO A 66 8.45 5.21 10.49
N THR A 67 8.53 4.29 9.53
CA THR A 67 8.17 4.51 8.11
C THR A 67 6.70 4.25 7.80
N ARG A 68 5.81 4.04 8.79
CA ARG A 68 4.39 3.77 8.54
C ARG A 68 3.72 4.88 7.73
N THR A 69 2.95 4.49 6.71
CA THR A 69 2.07 5.39 5.99
C THR A 69 0.64 5.15 6.46
N GLN A 70 -0.10 6.22 6.76
CA GLN A 70 -1.51 6.13 7.14
C GLN A 70 -2.29 7.25 6.45
N PHE A 71 -3.42 6.90 5.85
CA PHE A 71 -4.33 7.82 5.18
C PHE A 71 -5.77 7.32 5.28
N GLU A 72 -6.72 8.16 4.91
CA GLU A 72 -8.14 7.85 4.87
C GLU A 72 -8.59 7.74 3.41
N LEU A 73 -9.52 6.82 3.15
CA LEU A 73 -10.11 6.60 1.83
C LEU A 73 -11.63 6.68 1.90
N GLU A 74 -12.23 7.27 0.88
CA GLU A 74 -13.64 7.07 0.55
C GLU A 74 -13.85 5.69 -0.10
N GLU A 75 -15.09 5.22 -0.18
CA GLU A 75 -15.45 3.91 -0.72
C GLU A 75 -14.89 3.67 -2.14
N ALA A 76 -15.06 4.63 -3.06
CA ALA A 76 -14.54 4.53 -4.42
C ALA A 76 -12.99 4.49 -4.47
N GLN A 77 -12.31 5.10 -3.49
CA GLN A 77 -10.85 5.01 -3.38
C GLN A 77 -10.42 3.68 -2.76
N LEU A 78 -11.22 3.13 -1.82
CA LEU A 78 -10.98 1.83 -1.22
C LEU A 78 -11.03 0.69 -2.25
N GLU A 79 -11.96 0.74 -3.20
CA GLU A 79 -12.03 -0.27 -4.28
C GLU A 79 -10.73 -0.29 -5.09
N ARG A 80 -10.24 0.89 -5.49
CA ARG A 80 -8.96 1.03 -6.22
C ARG A 80 -7.76 0.61 -5.38
N PHE A 81 -7.78 0.90 -4.08
CA PHE A 81 -6.74 0.46 -3.15
C PHE A 81 -6.74 -1.06 -2.96
N THR A 82 -7.92 -1.67 -2.87
CA THR A 82 -8.07 -3.12 -2.76
C THR A 82 -7.51 -3.81 -4.02
N ALA A 83 -7.80 -3.29 -5.21
CA ALA A 83 -7.22 -3.78 -6.45
C ALA A 83 -5.69 -3.69 -6.46
N LEU A 84 -5.12 -2.57 -5.99
CA LEU A 84 -3.67 -2.41 -5.83
C LEU A 84 -3.07 -3.45 -4.86
N VAL A 85 -3.75 -3.71 -3.73
CA VAL A 85 -3.31 -4.72 -2.74
C VAL A 85 -3.35 -6.13 -3.34
N GLU A 86 -4.39 -6.48 -4.08
CA GLU A 86 -4.48 -7.79 -4.74
C GLU A 86 -3.39 -7.96 -5.81
N LEU A 87 -3.05 -6.89 -6.54
CA LEU A 87 -1.91 -6.92 -7.46
C LEU A 87 -0.57 -7.12 -6.74
N ALA A 88 -0.38 -6.49 -5.58
CA ALA A 88 0.83 -6.67 -4.78
C ALA A 88 0.95 -8.11 -4.25
N LYS A 89 -0.16 -8.71 -3.80
CA LYS A 89 -0.21 -10.13 -3.39
C LYS A 89 0.06 -11.06 -4.57
N ALA A 90 -0.57 -10.82 -5.72
CA ALA A 90 -0.33 -11.61 -6.93
C ALA A 90 1.14 -11.54 -7.36
N ALA A 91 1.75 -10.35 -7.30
CA ALA A 91 3.18 -10.16 -7.58
C ALA A 91 4.05 -10.95 -6.59
N ARG A 92 3.72 -10.92 -5.30
CA ARG A 92 4.40 -11.72 -4.26
C ARG A 92 4.33 -13.22 -4.59
N ASP A 93 3.11 -13.72 -4.79
CA ASP A 93 2.80 -15.15 -4.96
C ASP A 93 3.34 -15.71 -6.28
N ALA A 94 3.53 -14.89 -7.31
CA ALA A 94 4.19 -15.28 -8.57
C ALA A 94 5.67 -15.65 -8.39
N GLY A 95 6.29 -15.28 -7.26
CA GLY A 95 7.71 -15.53 -7.00
C GLY A 95 8.64 -14.65 -7.85
N PRO A 96 9.97 -14.84 -7.71
CA PRO A 96 10.94 -14.14 -8.53
C PRO A 96 10.78 -14.53 -10.00
N ASP A 97 11.05 -13.59 -10.92
CA ASP A 97 11.04 -13.89 -12.35
C ASP A 97 12.04 -15.03 -12.64
N PRO A 98 11.63 -16.09 -13.36
CA PRO A 98 12.55 -17.11 -13.81
C PRO A 98 13.47 -16.50 -14.86
N TRP A 99 14.76 -16.42 -14.51
CA TRP A 99 15.87 -15.98 -15.37
C TRP A 99 16.07 -16.87 -16.59
#